data_AF-A0A957S4X7-F1
#
_entry.id   AF-A0A957S4X7-F1
#
_cell.length_a   1.000
_cell.length_b   1.000
_cell.length_c   1.000
_cell.angle_alpha   90.00
_cell.angle_beta   90.00
_cell.angle_gamma   90.00
#
_symmetry.space_group_name_H-M   'P 1'
#
loop_
_entity.id
_entity.type
_entity.pdbx_description
1 polymer ?
#
loop_
_entity_poly.entity_id
_entity_poly.type
_entity_poly.pdbx_seq_one_letter_code
_entity_poly.pdbx_strand_id
1 'polypeptide(L)'
;LKSTTFPPYDPWYAGGYINYYYYGFVYVGALTKLLALTPTLAYNLILPMLFSFTGLGVFGLAYNLVEIRDWGLEIEDDPQQSPISNPQSPNLPISQSPNRRAIAAGLTASALAVLLGNLGEVGVVINAWYRAGDATLGTTPLIGPLLQLLQGGFRILGGQPAPIYPGDWFWTASRAINAYQGEAQPITEFPFFTFLYGDL
;
A
#
# COMPACT_ATOMS: atom_id res chain seq x y z
N LEU A 1 6.93 -13.13 18.94
CA LEU A 1 8.40 -13.25 19.17
C LEU A 1 8.82 -14.30 20.21
N LYS A 2 7.90 -14.88 21.00
CA LYS A 2 8.23 -15.81 22.10
C LYS A 2 8.11 -17.30 21.76
N SER A 3 7.76 -17.65 20.52
CA SER A 3 7.61 -19.07 20.14
C SER A 3 8.97 -19.77 20.14
N THR A 4 9.04 -20.95 20.74
CA THR A 4 10.23 -21.81 20.78
C THR A 4 10.19 -22.91 19.71
N THR A 5 9.05 -23.07 19.03
CA THR A 5 8.81 -24.10 18.02
C THR A 5 8.24 -23.47 16.74
N PHE A 6 8.38 -24.22 15.65
CA PHE A 6 7.82 -23.91 14.34
C PHE A 6 6.69 -24.89 13.97
N PRO A 7 5.60 -24.43 13.32
CA PRO A 7 5.26 -23.03 13.08
C PRO A 7 4.98 -22.28 14.39
N PRO A 8 5.19 -20.96 14.44
CA PRO A 8 5.00 -20.20 15.66
C PRO A 8 3.53 -19.93 15.92
N TYR A 9 3.21 -19.69 17.19
CA TYR A 9 1.87 -19.25 17.59
C TYR A 9 1.51 -17.94 16.87
N ASP A 10 0.24 -17.82 16.50
CA ASP A 10 -0.31 -16.60 15.93
C ASP A 10 -0.69 -15.62 17.05
N PRO A 11 -0.10 -14.40 17.13
CA PRO A 11 -0.46 -13.42 18.14
C PRO A 11 -1.87 -12.84 17.94
N TRP A 12 -2.43 -12.97 16.75
CA TRP A 12 -3.72 -12.43 16.34
C TRP A 12 -4.82 -13.49 16.31
N TYR A 13 -4.46 -14.78 16.35
CA TYR A 13 -5.42 -15.89 16.38
C TYR A 13 -5.07 -16.91 17.48
N ALA A 14 -5.68 -16.74 18.64
CA ALA A 14 -5.44 -17.58 19.81
C ALA A 14 -5.74 -19.07 19.53
N GLY A 15 -4.74 -19.93 19.75
CA GLY A 15 -4.82 -21.37 19.46
C GLY A 15 -4.55 -21.74 18.00
N GLY A 16 -4.35 -20.75 17.13
CA GLY A 16 -3.96 -20.93 15.74
C GLY A 16 -2.45 -20.82 15.50
N TYR A 17 -2.07 -21.06 14.25
CA TYR A 17 -0.70 -20.95 13.75
C TYR A 17 -0.68 -20.07 12.50
N ILE A 18 0.41 -19.32 12.30
CA ILE A 18 0.57 -18.44 11.13
C ILE A 18 0.92 -19.30 9.92
N ASN A 19 0.11 -19.21 8.87
CA ASN A 19 0.26 -20.08 7.70
C ASN A 19 1.19 -19.51 6.60
N TYR A 20 1.14 -18.22 6.26
CA TYR A 20 1.75 -17.72 5.00
C TYR A 20 2.58 -16.42 5.09
N TYR A 21 2.43 -15.60 6.15
CA TYR A 21 3.15 -14.32 6.30
C TYR A 21 4.32 -14.35 7.29
N TYR A 22 4.68 -15.53 7.79
CA TYR A 22 5.64 -15.64 8.88
C TYR A 22 7.03 -15.09 8.54
N TYR A 23 7.46 -15.17 7.28
CA TYR A 23 8.80 -14.75 6.91
C TYR A 23 9.06 -13.25 7.13
N GLY A 24 8.03 -12.39 6.99
CA GLY A 24 8.12 -10.97 7.36
C GLY A 24 8.46 -10.78 8.84
N PHE A 25 7.79 -11.53 9.72
CA PHE A 25 8.07 -11.53 11.16
C PHE A 25 9.48 -12.01 11.51
N VAL A 26 10.08 -12.90 10.72
CA VAL A 26 11.47 -13.35 10.94
C VAL A 26 12.44 -12.19 10.76
N TYR A 27 12.33 -11.41 9.69
CA TYR A 27 13.23 -10.30 9.42
C TYR A 27 13.19 -9.25 10.52
N VAL A 28 11.99 -8.76 10.83
CA VAL A 28 11.81 -7.70 11.83
C VAL A 28 12.05 -8.21 13.25
N GLY A 29 11.74 -9.49 13.50
CA GLY A 29 12.02 -10.17 14.77
C GLY A 29 13.50 -10.41 15.02
N ALA A 30 14.28 -10.73 13.98
CA ALA A 30 15.73 -10.85 14.08
C ALA A 30 16.37 -9.50 14.41
N LEU A 31 15.96 -8.43 13.74
CA LEU A 31 16.42 -7.06 14.05
C LEU A 31 16.03 -6.64 15.47
N THR A 32 14.81 -6.95 15.90
CA THR A 32 14.35 -6.70 17.28
C THR A 32 15.25 -7.36 18.30
N LYS A 33 15.57 -8.65 18.10
CA LYS A 33 16.47 -9.40 18.99
C LYS A 33 17.90 -8.87 18.94
N LEU A 34 18.41 -8.57 17.75
CA LEU A 34 19.77 -8.03 17.56
C LEU A 34 19.98 -6.71 18.30
N LEU A 35 18.97 -5.83 18.26
CA LEU A 35 18.98 -4.53 18.92
C LEU A 35 18.55 -4.59 20.40
N ALA A 36 18.25 -5.79 20.92
CA ALA A 36 17.76 -6.02 22.28
C ALA A 36 16.54 -5.16 22.66
N LEU A 37 15.66 -4.86 21.70
CA LEU A 37 14.48 -4.04 21.93
C LEU A 37 13.34 -4.87 22.53
N THR A 38 12.58 -4.24 23.42
CA THR A 38 11.32 -4.83 23.90
C THR A 38 10.31 -4.88 22.74
N PRO A 39 9.41 -5.89 22.68
CA PRO A 39 8.44 -6.00 21.59
C PRO A 39 7.58 -4.75 21.40
N THR A 40 7.18 -4.10 22.50
CA THR A 40 6.38 -2.86 22.46
C THR A 40 7.11 -1.73 21.73
N LEU A 41 8.40 -1.54 22.00
CA LEU A 41 9.19 -0.52 21.33
C LEU A 41 9.49 -0.91 19.88
N ALA A 42 9.88 -2.16 19.66
CA ALA A 42 10.21 -2.66 18.33
C ALA A 42 9.04 -2.54 17.37
N TYR A 43 7.84 -2.95 17.78
CA TYR A 43 6.62 -2.86 16.96
C TYR A 43 6.38 -1.42 16.46
N ASN A 44 6.45 -0.44 17.36
CA ASN A 44 6.25 0.98 17.02
C ASN A 44 7.36 1.56 16.12
N LEU A 45 8.54 0.93 16.05
CA LEU A 45 9.63 1.34 15.17
C LEU A 45 9.61 0.61 13.82
N ILE A 46 9.19 -0.66 13.81
CA ILE A 46 9.12 -1.48 12.61
C ILE A 46 8.10 -0.91 11.63
N LEU A 47 6.93 -0.47 12.11
CA LEU A 47 5.88 0.10 11.25
C LEU A 47 6.38 1.29 10.40
N PRO A 48 6.90 2.39 10.99
CA PRO A 48 7.43 3.50 10.20
C PRO A 48 8.67 3.11 9.39
N MET A 49 9.49 2.15 9.86
CA MET A 49 10.65 1.64 9.11
C MET A 49 10.21 1.00 7.79
N LEU A 50 9.29 0.03 7.85
CA LEU A 50 8.84 -0.67 6.64
C LEU A 50 8.12 0.30 5.70
N PHE A 51 7.30 1.21 6.23
CA PHE A 51 6.64 2.25 5.44
C PHE A 51 7.65 3.15 4.71
N SER A 52 8.71 3.56 5.41
CA SER A 52 9.80 4.38 4.85
C SER A 52 10.59 3.62 3.80
N PHE A 53 10.88 2.33 4.01
CA PHE A 53 11.60 1.50 3.04
C PHE A 53 10.81 1.26 1.77
N THR A 54 9.50 1.05 1.89
CA THR A 54 8.61 0.98 0.73
C THR A 54 8.62 2.28 -0.08
N GLY A 55 8.46 3.42 0.60
CA GLY A 55 8.55 4.73 -0.04
C GLY A 55 9.90 4.96 -0.73
N LEU A 56 11.01 4.64 -0.05
CA LEU A 56 12.35 4.78 -0.59
C LEU A 56 12.58 3.86 -1.81
N GLY A 57 12.10 2.62 -1.76
CA GLY A 57 12.23 1.67 -2.86
C GLY A 57 11.48 2.13 -4.11
N VAL A 58 10.24 2.60 -3.95
CA VAL A 58 9.43 3.14 -5.06
C VAL A 58 10.02 4.44 -5.59
N PHE A 59 10.49 5.33 -4.70
CA PHE A 59 11.20 6.54 -5.09
C PHE A 59 12.40 6.21 -5.98
N GLY A 60 13.28 5.31 -5.50
CA GLY A 60 14.50 4.94 -6.19
C GLY A 60 14.23 4.31 -7.55
N LEU A 61 13.22 3.44 -7.65
CA LEU A 61 12.83 2.83 -8.92
C LEU A 61 12.37 3.88 -9.93
N ALA A 62 11.43 4.75 -9.56
CA ALA A 62 10.90 5.76 -10.46
C ALA A 62 11.94 6.83 -10.84
N TYR A 63 12.79 7.23 -9.88
CA TYR A 63 13.90 8.13 -10.12
C TYR A 63 14.85 7.56 -11.18
N ASN A 64 15.33 6.32 -10.96
CA ASN A 64 16.31 5.69 -11.86
C ASN A 64 15.72 5.45 -13.26
N LEU A 65 14.45 5.09 -13.38
CA LEU A 65 13.80 4.93 -14.69
C LEU A 65 13.76 6.24 -15.49
N VAL A 66 13.46 7.36 -14.84
CA VAL A 66 13.44 8.67 -15.51
C VAL A 66 14.85 9.12 -15.86
N GLU A 67 15.82 8.90 -14.97
CA GLU A 67 17.22 9.26 -15.22
C GLU A 67 17.78 8.51 -16.45
N ILE A 68 17.53 7.21 -16.54
CA ILE A 68 17.97 6.38 -17.68
C ILE A 68 17.32 6.83 -18.98
N ARG A 69 16.02 7.20 -18.94
CA ARG A 69 15.31 7.69 -20.12
C ARG A 69 15.86 9.03 -20.59
N ASP A 70 16.01 9.98 -19.68
CA ASP A 70 16.48 11.33 -20.01
C ASP A 70 17.91 11.27 -20.57
N TRP A 71 18.78 10.40 -20.02
CA TRP A 71 20.10 10.10 -20.58
C TRP A 71 20.05 9.52 -22.00
N GLY A 72 19.12 8.58 -22.26
CA GLY A 72 18.93 8.01 -23.59
C GLY A 72 18.53 9.05 -24.64
N LEU A 73 17.72 10.04 -24.26
CA LEU A 73 17.33 11.16 -25.13
C LEU A 73 18.50 12.11 -25.42
N GLU A 74 19.35 12.40 -24.43
CA GLU A 74 20.53 13.26 -24.62
C GLU A 74 21.54 12.67 -25.60
N ILE A 75 21.72 11.34 -25.60
CA ILE A 75 22.60 10.65 -26.55
C ILE A 75 22.05 10.71 -27.98
N GLU A 76 20.73 10.59 -28.14
CA GLU A 76 20.09 10.59 -29.46
C GLU A 76 20.08 11.98 -30.11
N ASP A 77 19.99 13.04 -29.31
CA ASP A 77 20.03 14.44 -29.76
C ASP A 77 21.45 14.98 -30.06
N ASP A 78 22.54 14.26 -29.72
CA ASP A 78 23.92 14.65 -30.04
C ASP A 78 24.52 13.84 -31.22
N PRO A 79 24.38 14.31 -32.47
CA PRO A 79 24.89 13.62 -33.65
C PRO A 79 26.42 13.50 -33.72
N GLN A 80 27.19 14.15 -32.83
CA GLN A 80 28.65 14.02 -32.78
C GLN A 80 29.15 12.92 -31.82
N GLN A 81 28.29 12.35 -30.98
CA GLN A 81 28.65 11.25 -30.07
C GLN A 81 28.33 9.89 -30.67
N SER A 82 29.22 9.37 -31.51
CA SER A 82 29.11 8.00 -32.02
C SER A 82 29.35 6.97 -30.90
N PRO A 83 28.44 6.01 -30.66
CA PRO A 83 28.51 5.07 -29.52
C PRO A 83 29.59 3.97 -29.63
N ILE A 84 30.45 4.01 -30.64
CA ILE A 84 31.37 2.91 -30.99
C ILE A 84 32.79 3.09 -30.45
N SER A 85 33.16 4.26 -29.90
CA SER A 85 34.56 4.52 -29.55
C SER A 85 35.04 3.95 -28.20
N ASN A 86 34.17 3.40 -27.34
CA ASN A 86 34.65 2.70 -26.15
C ASN A 86 33.69 1.61 -25.62
N PRO A 87 33.95 0.31 -25.87
CA PRO A 87 33.13 -0.81 -25.37
C PRO A 87 33.28 -1.06 -23.86
N GLN A 88 34.19 -0.36 -23.17
CA GLN A 88 34.52 -0.61 -21.78
C GLN A 88 33.92 0.48 -20.90
N SER A 89 32.97 0.04 -20.07
CA SER A 89 32.15 0.79 -19.10
C SER A 89 31.02 1.64 -19.69
N PRO A 90 29.75 1.22 -19.56
CA PRO A 90 28.66 2.19 -19.48
C PRO A 90 28.85 2.92 -18.15
N ASN A 91 29.75 3.90 -18.14
CA ASN A 91 29.81 4.85 -17.03
C ASN A 91 28.51 5.63 -17.10
N LEU A 92 27.50 5.18 -16.35
CA LEU A 92 26.32 5.98 -16.05
C LEU A 92 26.87 7.34 -15.59
N PRO A 93 26.61 8.44 -16.32
CA PRO A 93 27.05 9.74 -15.86
C PRO A 93 26.33 9.98 -14.54
N ILE A 94 27.07 9.99 -13.44
CA ILE A 94 26.56 10.49 -12.17
C ILE A 94 26.34 11.97 -12.42
N SER A 95 25.12 12.34 -12.81
CA SER A 95 24.74 13.72 -13.02
C SER A 95 25.04 14.49 -11.74
N GLN A 96 25.96 15.46 -11.82
CA GLN A 96 26.39 16.24 -10.66
C GLN A 96 25.26 17.14 -10.14
N SER A 97 24.24 17.38 -10.96
CA SER A 97 23.04 18.14 -10.60
C SER A 97 21.83 17.22 -10.49
N PRO A 98 21.05 17.30 -9.40
CA PRO A 98 19.85 16.49 -9.26
C PRO A 98 18.84 16.77 -10.38
N ASN A 99 18.48 15.73 -11.15
CA ASN A 99 17.46 15.84 -12.18
C ASN A 99 16.10 16.09 -11.54
N ARG A 100 15.55 17.30 -11.74
CA ARG A 100 14.27 17.71 -11.17
C ARG A 100 13.10 16.83 -11.63
N ARG A 101 13.15 16.31 -12.86
CA ARG A 101 12.12 15.42 -13.39
C ARG A 101 12.17 14.06 -12.72
N ALA A 102 13.38 13.51 -12.54
CA ALA A 102 13.57 12.25 -11.81
C ALA A 102 13.14 12.35 -10.35
N ILE A 103 13.46 13.47 -9.67
CA ILE A 103 12.96 13.73 -8.30
C ILE A 103 11.44 13.79 -8.28
N ALA A 104 10.82 14.55 -9.18
CA ALA A 104 9.36 14.68 -9.23
C ALA A 104 8.69 13.32 -9.48
N ALA A 105 9.26 12.50 -10.37
CA ALA A 105 8.79 11.14 -10.62
C ALA A 105 8.90 10.25 -9.39
N GLY A 106 10.05 10.27 -8.71
CA GLY A 106 10.26 9.54 -7.45
C GLY A 106 9.27 9.94 -6.36
N LEU A 107 9.07 11.24 -6.14
CA LEU A 107 8.11 11.76 -5.15
C LEU A 107 6.67 11.38 -5.52
N THR A 108 6.30 11.52 -6.80
CA THR A 108 4.96 11.18 -7.27
C THR A 108 4.67 9.69 -7.11
N ALA A 109 5.62 8.83 -7.52
CA ALA A 109 5.49 7.38 -7.37
C ALA A 109 5.39 6.97 -5.90
N SER A 110 6.19 7.60 -5.02
CA SER A 110 6.12 7.37 -3.57
C SER A 110 4.76 7.78 -3.01
N ALA A 111 4.25 8.96 -3.37
CA ALA A 111 2.93 9.42 -2.95
C ALA A 111 1.80 8.49 -3.46
N LEU A 112 1.89 8.03 -4.71
CA LEU A 112 0.94 7.09 -5.29
C LEU A 112 0.94 5.75 -4.54
N ALA A 113 2.11 5.17 -4.29
CA ALA A 113 2.21 3.89 -3.59
C ALA A 113 1.81 4.02 -2.11
N VAL A 114 2.41 4.97 -1.40
CA VAL A 114 2.36 5.07 0.06
C VAL A 114 1.09 5.76 0.57
N LEU A 115 0.58 6.77 -0.14
CA LEU A 115 -0.63 7.49 0.28
C LEU A 115 -1.85 6.99 -0.48
N LEU A 116 -1.79 7.01 -1.82
CA LEU A 116 -2.96 6.73 -2.65
C LEU A 116 -3.26 5.22 -2.74
N GLY A 117 -2.24 4.37 -2.58
CA GLY A 117 -2.40 2.92 -2.46
C GLY A 117 -3.21 2.47 -1.24
N ASN A 118 -3.39 3.34 -0.25
CA ASN A 118 -4.18 3.08 0.97
C ASN A 118 -5.62 3.61 0.91
N LEU A 119 -6.10 4.07 -0.26
CA LEU A 119 -7.45 4.64 -0.39
C LEU A 119 -8.60 3.61 -0.40
N GLY A 120 -8.32 2.31 -0.23
CA GLY A 120 -9.35 1.28 -0.11
C GLY A 120 -10.39 1.59 1.00
N GLU A 121 -9.95 2.21 2.10
CA GLU A 121 -10.82 2.61 3.20
C GLU A 121 -11.85 3.67 2.84
N VAL A 122 -11.51 4.55 1.90
CA VAL A 122 -12.48 5.53 1.39
C VAL A 122 -13.66 4.79 0.75
N GLY A 123 -13.38 3.67 0.07
CA GLY A 123 -14.41 2.79 -0.48
C GLY A 123 -15.31 2.18 0.60
N VAL A 124 -14.74 1.76 1.74
CA VAL A 124 -15.51 1.23 2.89
C VAL A 124 -16.48 2.28 3.43
N VAL A 125 -16.00 3.52 3.64
CA VAL A 125 -16.82 4.63 4.14
C VAL A 125 -17.90 5.03 3.14
N ILE A 126 -17.56 5.16 1.86
CA ILE A 126 -18.53 5.48 0.80
C ILE A 126 -19.62 4.42 0.71
N ASN A 127 -19.26 3.13 0.78
CA ASN A 127 -20.24 2.04 0.79
C ASN A 127 -21.16 2.11 2.01
N ALA A 128 -20.60 2.42 3.19
CA ALA A 128 -21.40 2.56 4.41
C ALA A 128 -22.44 3.69 4.28
N TRP A 129 -22.03 4.83 3.74
CA TRP A 129 -22.93 5.96 3.45
C TRP A 129 -24.03 5.54 2.46
N TYR A 130 -23.66 4.89 1.36
CA TYR A 130 -24.63 4.45 0.35
C TYR A 130 -25.66 3.46 0.92
N ARG A 131 -25.20 2.48 1.72
CA ARG A 131 -26.05 1.46 2.37
C ARG A 131 -26.97 2.01 3.47
N ALA A 132 -26.58 3.11 4.12
CA ALA A 132 -27.41 3.79 5.11
C ALA A 132 -28.50 4.68 4.47
N GLY A 133 -28.32 5.03 3.19
CA GLY A 133 -29.29 5.79 2.40
C GLY A 133 -30.53 4.99 2.06
N ASP A 134 -31.64 5.67 1.83
CA ASP A 134 -32.88 5.04 1.36
C ASP A 134 -32.71 4.51 -0.07
N ALA A 135 -32.88 3.19 -0.23
CA ALA A 135 -32.74 2.51 -1.51
C ALA A 135 -33.73 2.99 -2.58
N THR A 136 -34.86 3.59 -2.17
CA THR A 136 -35.82 4.17 -3.12
C THR A 136 -35.24 5.38 -3.85
N LEU A 137 -34.38 6.17 -3.21
CA LEU A 137 -33.70 7.30 -3.84
C LEU A 137 -32.76 6.83 -4.97
N GLY A 138 -32.07 5.70 -4.76
CA GLY A 138 -31.16 5.10 -5.74
C GLY A 138 -31.80 4.71 -7.06
N THR A 139 -33.12 4.54 -7.10
CA THR A 139 -33.86 4.17 -8.33
C THR A 139 -34.03 5.32 -9.32
N THR A 140 -33.80 6.58 -8.88
CA THR A 140 -33.90 7.75 -9.74
C THR A 140 -32.73 7.78 -10.73
N PRO A 141 -32.95 7.85 -12.06
CA PRO A 141 -31.87 7.91 -13.02
C PRO A 141 -30.91 9.07 -12.76
N LEU A 142 -29.61 8.84 -13.01
CA LEU A 142 -28.51 9.81 -12.94
C LEU A 142 -28.18 10.36 -11.54
N ILE A 143 -29.16 10.92 -10.83
CA ILE A 143 -28.97 11.60 -9.54
C ILE A 143 -29.29 10.71 -8.34
N GLY A 144 -30.08 9.66 -8.51
CA GLY A 144 -30.56 8.81 -7.42
C GLY A 144 -29.45 8.23 -6.54
N PRO A 145 -28.41 7.60 -7.13
CA PRO A 145 -27.30 7.07 -6.35
C PRO A 145 -26.56 8.13 -5.53
N LEU A 146 -26.40 9.34 -6.07
CA LEU A 146 -25.78 10.46 -5.37
C LEU A 146 -26.65 10.93 -4.20
N LEU A 147 -27.97 11.06 -4.41
CA LEU A 147 -28.90 11.45 -3.36
C LEU A 147 -28.96 10.40 -2.24
N GLN A 148 -28.93 9.10 -2.58
CA GLN A 148 -28.86 8.01 -1.62
C GLN A 148 -27.58 8.09 -0.78
N LEU A 149 -26.43 8.26 -1.43
CA LEU A 149 -25.13 8.41 -0.76
C LEU A 149 -25.14 9.58 0.23
N LEU A 150 -25.57 10.77 -0.21
CA LEU A 150 -25.58 11.97 0.62
C LEU A 150 -26.55 11.82 1.80
N GLN A 151 -27.75 11.29 1.56
CA GLN A 151 -28.74 11.08 2.63
C GLN A 151 -28.21 10.10 3.68
N GLY A 152 -27.60 8.99 3.27
CA GLY A 152 -27.03 8.02 4.21
C GLY A 152 -25.85 8.59 4.99
N GLY A 153 -25.03 9.43 4.37
CA GLY A 153 -23.99 10.20 5.06
C GLY A 153 -24.57 11.11 6.16
N PHE A 154 -25.60 11.89 5.85
CA PHE A 154 -26.28 12.72 6.85
C PHE A 154 -26.91 11.91 7.98
N ARG A 155 -27.45 10.72 7.69
CA ARG A 155 -27.99 9.81 8.73
C ARG A 155 -26.91 9.35 9.69
N ILE A 156 -25.77 8.90 9.18
CA ILE A 156 -24.64 8.45 9.99
C ILE A 156 -24.09 9.61 10.83
N LEU A 157 -23.88 10.78 10.22
CA LEU A 157 -23.45 11.99 10.93
C LEU A 157 -24.47 12.46 11.98
N GLY A 158 -25.75 12.19 11.75
CA GLY A 158 -26.85 12.42 12.69
C GLY A 158 -26.95 11.41 13.84
N GLY A 159 -26.02 10.45 13.94
CA GLY A 159 -25.94 9.48 15.03
C GLY A 159 -26.47 8.09 14.72
N GLN A 160 -26.90 7.82 13.47
CA GLN A 160 -27.18 6.44 13.07
C GLN A 160 -25.87 5.63 13.01
N PRO A 161 -25.84 4.40 13.55
CA PRO A 161 -24.67 3.54 13.42
C PRO A 161 -24.33 3.28 11.95
N ALA A 162 -23.04 3.43 11.61
CA ALA A 162 -22.59 3.07 10.27
C ALA A 162 -22.71 1.55 10.07
N PRO A 163 -23.23 1.08 8.91
CA PRO A 163 -23.36 -0.34 8.61
C PRO A 163 -22.02 -0.96 8.19
N ILE A 164 -21.00 -0.81 9.06
CA ILE A 164 -19.64 -1.31 8.89
C ILE A 164 -19.40 -2.37 9.95
N TYR A 165 -19.16 -3.61 9.53
CA TYR A 165 -18.72 -4.66 10.44
C TYR A 165 -17.25 -4.40 10.84
N PRO A 166 -16.80 -4.70 12.07
CA PRO A 166 -15.41 -4.44 12.48
C PRO A 166 -14.36 -5.06 11.55
N GLY A 167 -14.66 -6.21 10.95
CA GLY A 167 -13.79 -6.84 9.96
C GLY A 167 -13.80 -6.17 8.58
N ASP A 168 -14.79 -5.34 8.23
CA ASP A 168 -14.89 -4.74 6.90
C ASP A 168 -13.73 -3.79 6.62
N TRP A 169 -13.28 -3.06 7.64
CA TRP A 169 -12.06 -2.25 7.61
C TRP A 169 -10.89 -3.07 7.06
N PHE A 170 -10.64 -4.24 7.64
CA PHE A 170 -9.52 -5.09 7.24
C PHE A 170 -9.78 -5.87 5.93
N TRP A 171 -10.93 -6.52 5.82
CA TRP A 171 -11.19 -7.49 4.75
C TRP A 171 -11.70 -6.86 3.45
N THR A 172 -12.39 -5.73 3.51
CA THR A 172 -12.92 -5.11 2.27
C THR A 172 -11.84 -4.32 1.57
N ALA A 173 -10.99 -3.61 2.32
CA ALA A 173 -9.90 -2.82 1.76
C ALA A 173 -8.70 -3.67 1.28
N SER A 174 -8.54 -4.89 1.79
CA SER A 174 -7.44 -5.79 1.40
C SER A 174 -7.71 -6.62 0.14
N ARG A 175 -8.92 -6.60 -0.42
CA ARG A 175 -9.34 -7.46 -1.54
C ARG A 175 -9.41 -6.67 -2.85
N ALA A 176 -8.68 -7.13 -3.86
CA ALA A 176 -8.80 -6.59 -5.21
C ALA A 176 -10.04 -7.13 -5.96
N ILE A 177 -10.51 -8.32 -5.59
CA ILE A 177 -11.64 -9.00 -6.22
C ILE A 177 -12.60 -9.48 -5.12
N ASN A 178 -13.87 -9.07 -5.23
CA ASN A 178 -14.94 -9.57 -4.37
C ASN A 178 -15.48 -10.90 -4.91
N ALA A 179 -15.71 -11.88 -4.04
CA ALA A 179 -16.47 -13.07 -4.41
C ALA A 179 -17.98 -12.82 -4.39
N TYR A 180 -18.71 -13.58 -5.19
CA TYR A 180 -20.17 -13.55 -5.18
C TYR A 180 -20.74 -14.27 -3.96
N GLN A 181 -22.03 -14.03 -3.65
CA GLN A 181 -22.71 -14.73 -2.56
C GLN A 181 -22.64 -16.25 -2.75
N GLY A 182 -22.08 -16.95 -1.77
CA GLY A 182 -21.92 -18.41 -1.78
C GLY A 182 -20.54 -18.89 -2.24
N GLU A 183 -19.67 -17.99 -2.69
CA GLU A 183 -18.29 -18.33 -3.05
C GLU A 183 -17.33 -18.08 -1.88
N ALA A 184 -16.28 -18.91 -1.80
CA ALA A 184 -15.16 -18.63 -0.91
C ALA A 184 -14.43 -17.38 -1.40
N GLN A 185 -14.17 -16.42 -0.50
CA GLN A 185 -13.48 -15.18 -0.86
C GLN A 185 -12.07 -15.48 -1.41
N PRO A 186 -11.74 -15.03 -2.64
CA PRO A 186 -10.40 -15.20 -3.18
C PRO A 186 -9.37 -14.48 -2.31
N ILE A 187 -8.26 -15.16 -2.00
CA ILE A 187 -7.13 -14.56 -1.30
C ILE A 187 -6.39 -13.64 -2.28
N THR A 188 -6.89 -12.41 -2.43
CA THR A 188 -6.31 -11.34 -3.26
C THR A 188 -5.73 -10.22 -2.40
N GLU A 189 -5.16 -10.61 -1.26
CA GLU A 189 -4.42 -9.73 -0.34
C GLU A 189 -3.20 -9.15 -1.07
N PHE A 190 -3.17 -7.83 -1.29
CA PHE A 190 -1.95 -7.13 -1.73
C PHE A 190 -1.15 -6.74 -0.49
N PRO A 191 0.12 -7.12 -0.31
CA PRO A 191 0.86 -6.98 0.96
C PRO A 191 1.06 -5.54 1.47
N PHE A 192 0.55 -4.53 0.75
CA PHE A 192 0.64 -3.13 1.12
C PHE A 192 -0.36 -2.71 2.23
N PHE A 193 -1.51 -3.38 2.36
CA PHE A 193 -2.53 -2.99 3.36
C PHE A 193 -2.13 -3.31 4.81
N THR A 194 -1.21 -4.25 5.03
CA THR A 194 -0.64 -4.58 6.35
C THR A 194 0.00 -3.35 7.01
N PHE A 195 0.47 -2.37 6.21
CA PHE A 195 0.99 -1.11 6.75
C PHE A 195 -0.06 -0.24 7.42
N LEU A 196 -1.30 -0.29 6.95
CA LEU A 196 -2.38 0.56 7.46
C LEU A 196 -2.90 0.05 8.81
N TYR A 197 -3.00 -1.26 8.95
CA TYR A 197 -3.50 -1.92 10.17
C TYR A 197 -2.41 -2.29 11.17
N GLY A 198 -1.15 -2.19 10.74
CA GLY A 198 0.01 -2.44 11.58
C GLY A 198 0.12 -3.89 12.04
N ASP A 199 -0.54 -4.83 11.37
CA ASP A 199 -0.56 -6.24 11.77
C ASP A 199 0.77 -6.97 11.52
N LEU A 200 1.72 -6.32 10.83
CA LEU A 200 3.08 -6.73 10.43
C LEU A 200 3.16 -7.93 9.49
#